data_AF-A0A847M716-F1
#
_entry.id   AF-A0A847M716-F1
#
_cell.length_a   1.000
_cell.length_b   1.000
_cell.length_c   1.000
_cell.angle_alpha   90.00
_cell.angle_beta   90.00
_cell.angle_gamma   90.00
#
_symmetry.space_group_name_H-M   'P 1'
#
loop_
_entity.id
_entity.type
_entity.pdbx_description
1 polymer ?
#
loop_
_entity_poly.entity_id
_entity_poly.type
_entity_poly.pdbx_seq_one_letter_code
_entity_poly.pdbx_strand_id
1 'polypeptide(L)'
;MVTRGADGADLYSTDEHLYQPAFAVPQMVDTTGAGDVFHGAFAYALALGHDLQECLKLASATAALSTTALGGRGHLPSMAETRALSEGMCGLCSS
;
A
#
# COMPACT_ATOMS: atom_id res chain seq x y z
N MET A 1 -9.28 -9.42 -5.29
CA MET A 1 -7.94 -8.80 -5.45
C MET A 1 -6.88 -9.89 -5.41
N VAL A 2 -5.76 -9.70 -6.10
CA VAL A 2 -4.59 -10.59 -6.10
C VAL A 2 -3.35 -9.74 -5.83
N THR A 3 -2.66 -10.00 -4.72
CA THR A 3 -1.41 -9.31 -4.36
C THR A 3 -0.21 -10.11 -4.85
N ARG A 4 0.75 -9.45 -5.52
CA ARG A 4 1.94 -10.07 -6.12
C ARG A 4 3.26 -9.55 -5.55
N GLY A 5 3.23 -8.98 -4.35
CA GLY A 5 4.43 -8.43 -3.70
C GLY A 5 5.04 -7.29 -4.52
N ALA A 6 6.31 -7.44 -4.92
CA ALA A 6 7.02 -6.44 -5.72
C ALA A 6 6.40 -6.21 -7.12
N ASP A 7 5.62 -7.16 -7.62
CA ASP A 7 4.91 -7.02 -8.91
C ASP A 7 3.55 -6.30 -8.77
N GLY A 8 3.26 -5.72 -7.61
CA GLY A 8 2.05 -4.92 -7.38
C GLY A 8 0.81 -5.74 -7.02
N ALA A 9 -0.35 -5.24 -7.41
CA ALA A 9 -1.64 -5.87 -7.12
C ALA A 9 -2.66 -5.66 -8.24
N ASP A 10 -3.47 -6.69 -8.47
CA ASP A 10 -4.63 -6.66 -9.36
C ASP A 10 -5.92 -6.63 -8.55
N LEU A 11 -6.87 -5.78 -8.95
CA LEU A 11 -8.25 -5.83 -8.52
C LEU A 11 -9.14 -6.16 -9.70
N TYR A 12 -9.93 -7.21 -9.56
CA TYR A 12 -10.95 -7.61 -10.54
C TYR A 12 -12.32 -7.34 -9.92
N SER A 13 -13.16 -6.63 -10.65
CA SER A 13 -14.60 -6.52 -10.40
C SER A 13 -15.37 -7.07 -11.62
N THR A 14 -16.70 -7.01 -11.58
CA THR A 14 -17.53 -7.39 -12.73
C THR A 14 -17.28 -6.48 -13.94
N ASP A 15 -16.97 -5.20 -13.70
CA ASP A 15 -16.97 -4.16 -14.73
C ASP A 15 -15.56 -3.63 -15.04
N GLU A 16 -14.59 -3.86 -14.15
CA GLU A 16 -13.23 -3.31 -14.28
C GLU A 16 -12.14 -4.26 -13.79
N HIS A 17 -10.96 -4.09 -14.39
CA HIS A 17 -9.70 -4.63 -13.92
C HIS A 17 -8.74 -3.47 -13.67
N LEU A 18 -8.31 -3.32 -12.42
CA LEU A 18 -7.36 -2.31 -12.01
C LEU A 18 -6.03 -2.98 -11.65
N TYR A 19 -4.93 -2.39 -12.11
CA TYR A 19 -3.58 -2.76 -11.73
C TYR A 19 -2.92 -1.59 -11.00
N GLN A 20 -2.33 -1.88 -9.84
CA GLN A 20 -1.54 -0.93 -9.06
C GLN A 20 -0.12 -1.46 -8.93
N PRO A 21 0.91 -0.78 -9.48
CA PRO A 21 2.29 -1.17 -9.25
C PRO A 21 2.65 -1.05 -7.77
N ALA A 22 3.60 -1.87 -7.33
CA ALA A 22 4.14 -1.77 -5.98
C ALA A 22 4.87 -0.43 -5.80
N PHE A 23 4.76 0.15 -4.60
CA PHE A 23 5.56 1.33 -4.26
C PHE A 23 6.96 0.89 -3.84
N ALA A 24 7.96 1.59 -4.38
CA ALA A 24 9.33 1.42 -3.92
C ALA A 24 9.49 2.09 -2.53
N VAL A 25 10.17 1.39 -1.63
CA VAL A 25 10.60 1.93 -0.34
C VAL A 25 12.12 1.93 -0.29
N PRO A 26 12.75 2.89 0.42
CA PRO A 26 14.21 3.05 0.41
C PRO A 26 14.93 1.83 1.02
N GLN A 27 14.29 1.15 1.98
CA GLN A 27 14.82 -0.05 2.61
C GLN A 27 13.69 -1.00 2.97
N MET A 28 13.75 -2.23 2.47
CA MET A 28 12.86 -3.32 2.88
C MET A 28 13.54 -4.16 3.96
N VAL A 29 12.87 -4.32 5.10
CA VAL A 29 13.40 -4.96 6.31
C VAL A 29 12.70 -6.29 6.59
N ASP A 30 11.37 -6.34 6.55
CA ASP A 30 10.57 -7.53 6.83
C ASP A 30 9.26 -7.48 6.04
N THR A 31 8.89 -8.54 5.32
CA THR A 31 7.63 -8.59 4.55
C THR A 31 6.51 -9.30 5.29
N THR A 32 6.78 -9.79 6.50
CA THR A 32 5.81 -10.51 7.33
C THR A 32 4.59 -9.64 7.58
N GLY A 33 3.40 -10.15 7.23
CA GLY A 33 2.13 -9.44 7.44
C GLY A 33 1.82 -8.33 6.43
N ALA A 34 2.66 -8.07 5.42
CA ALA A 34 2.38 -7.05 4.40
C ALA A 34 1.05 -7.31 3.67
N GLY A 35 0.69 -8.57 3.45
CA GLY A 35 -0.62 -8.95 2.92
C GLY A 35 -1.78 -8.59 3.86
N ASP A 36 -1.66 -8.82 5.16
CA ASP A 36 -2.70 -8.46 6.13
C ASP A 36 -2.87 -6.94 6.20
N VAL A 37 -1.75 -6.20 6.21
CA VAL A 37 -1.74 -4.73 6.16
C VAL A 37 -2.42 -4.22 4.89
N PHE A 38 -2.12 -4.82 3.74
CA PHE A 38 -2.76 -4.47 2.47
C PHE A 38 -4.29 -4.61 2.54
N HIS A 39 -4.79 -5.77 2.95
CA HIS A 39 -6.24 -6.02 3.00
C HIS A 39 -6.92 -5.15 4.05
N GLY A 40 -6.28 -4.92 5.20
CA GLY A 40 -6.78 -4.03 6.24
C GLY A 40 -6.88 -2.58 5.76
N ALA A 41 -5.85 -2.06 5.09
CA ALA A 41 -5.84 -0.71 4.52
C ALA A 41 -6.86 -0.57 3.39
N PHE A 42 -7.01 -1.58 2.53
CA PHE A 42 -8.03 -1.60 1.49
C PHE A 42 -9.44 -1.52 2.11
N ALA A 43 -9.74 -2.37 3.09
CA ALA A 43 -11.03 -2.39 3.76
C ALA A 43 -11.32 -1.05 4.49
N TYR A 44 -10.29 -0.46 5.10
CA TYR A 44 -10.39 0.85 5.72
C TYR A 44 -10.72 1.95 4.70
N ALA A 45 -10.00 2.04 3.58
CA ALA A 45 -10.25 3.03 2.54
C ALA A 45 -11.65 2.87 1.93
N LEU A 46 -12.09 1.63 1.73
CA LEU A 46 -13.43 1.33 1.23
C LEU A 46 -14.51 1.78 2.21
N ALA A 47 -14.32 1.53 3.51
CA ALA A 47 -15.24 1.99 4.56
C ALA A 47 -15.33 3.53 4.65
N LEU A 48 -14.30 4.25 4.22
CA LEU A 48 -14.32 5.72 4.09
C LEU A 48 -14.99 6.23 2.80
N GLY A 49 -15.42 5.34 1.90
CA GLY A 49 -16.11 5.70 0.66
C GLY A 49 -15.19 6.11 -0.47
N HIS A 50 -13.90 5.76 -0.41
CA HIS A 50 -13.00 5.94 -1.56
C HIS A 50 -13.39 5.02 -2.73
N ASP A 51 -13.08 5.44 -3.95
CA ASP A 51 -13.22 4.57 -5.12
C ASP A 51 -12.20 3.42 -5.09
N LEU A 52 -12.43 2.41 -5.95
CA LEU A 52 -11.63 1.19 -5.94
C LEU A 52 -10.16 1.43 -6.33
N GLN A 53 -9.88 2.42 -7.18
CA GLN A 53 -8.53 2.79 -7.58
C GLN A 53 -7.76 3.41 -6.40
N GLU A 54 -8.36 4.36 -5.69
CA GLU A 54 -7.77 4.99 -4.51
C GLU A 54 -7.63 3.99 -3.36
N CYS A 55 -8.61 3.09 -3.16
CA CYS A 55 -8.50 2.00 -2.19
C CYS A 55 -7.28 1.12 -2.48
N LEU A 56 -7.11 0.70 -3.74
CA LEU A 56 -5.99 -0.14 -4.17
C LEU A 56 -4.65 0.58 -4.02
N LYS A 57 -4.60 1.87 -4.35
CA LYS A 57 -3.42 2.72 -4.24
C LYS A 57 -2.98 2.91 -2.79
N LEU A 58 -3.91 3.26 -1.88
CA LEU A 58 -3.62 3.43 -0.47
C LEU A 58 -3.17 2.11 0.18
N ALA A 59 -3.85 1.00 -0.14
CA ALA A 59 -3.48 -0.32 0.34
C ALA A 59 -2.04 -0.71 -0.06
N SER A 60 -1.68 -0.50 -1.32
CA SER A 60 -0.32 -0.76 -1.82
C SER A 60 0.72 0.10 -1.11
N ALA A 61 0.45 1.40 -0.88
CA ALA A 61 1.38 2.29 -0.20
C ALA A 61 1.56 1.91 1.29
N THR A 62 0.47 1.61 2.00
CA THR A 62 0.53 1.18 3.41
C THR A 62 1.29 -0.15 3.55
N ALA A 63 1.03 -1.11 2.66
CA ALA A 63 1.73 -2.39 2.66
C ALA A 63 3.22 -2.25 2.35
N ALA A 64 3.61 -1.36 1.42
CA ALA A 64 5.02 -1.12 1.13
C ALA A 64 5.74 -0.51 2.37
N LEU A 65 5.14 0.51 2.99
CA LEU A 65 5.70 1.16 4.18
C LEU A 65 5.81 0.22 5.38
N SER A 66 4.86 -0.69 5.58
CA SER A 66 4.95 -1.65 6.69
C SER A 66 6.16 -2.57 6.57
N THR A 67 6.66 -2.79 5.35
CA THR A 67 7.85 -3.61 5.15
C THR A 67 9.18 -2.97 5.61
N THR A 68 9.16 -1.69 5.96
CA THR A 68 10.35 -0.91 6.33
C THR A 68 10.79 -1.10 7.79
N ALA A 69 10.03 -1.87 8.58
CA ALA A 69 10.34 -2.17 9.98
C ALA A 69 10.13 -3.66 10.30
N LEU A 70 10.68 -4.11 11.42
CA LEU A 70 10.60 -5.52 11.85
C LEU A 70 9.22 -5.90 12.40
N GLY A 71 8.68 -7.04 11.93
CA GLY A 71 7.58 -7.78 12.52
C GLY A 71 6.20 -7.46 11.94
N GLY A 72 5.34 -8.48 11.84
CA GLY A 72 3.94 -8.38 11.34
C GLY A 72 2.96 -7.53 12.17
N ARG A 73 3.46 -6.77 13.15
CA ARG A 73 2.73 -5.71 13.89
C ARG A 73 3.59 -4.44 14.12
N GLY A 74 4.83 -4.42 13.63
CA GLY A 74 5.88 -3.51 14.13
C GLY A 74 5.82 -2.08 13.60
N HIS A 75 5.16 -1.84 12.46
CA HIS A 75 4.99 -0.49 11.94
C HIS A 75 3.78 -0.43 11.00
N LEU A 76 2.66 0.08 11.52
CA LEU A 76 1.58 0.56 10.68
C LEU A 76 1.83 2.04 10.39
N PRO A 77 2.01 2.44 9.12
CA PRO A 77 2.22 3.83 8.78
C PRO A 77 0.94 4.63 9.06
N SER A 78 1.12 5.91 9.37
CA SER A 78 0.02 6.85 9.40
C SER A 78 -0.59 7.05 8.01
N MET A 79 -1.81 7.58 7.97
CA MET A 79 -2.41 8.00 6.71
C MET A 79 -1.63 9.12 6.03
N ALA A 80 -0.94 9.98 6.81
CA ALA A 80 -0.11 11.04 6.27
C ALA A 80 1.11 10.46 5.50
N GLU A 81 1.81 9.49 6.09
CA GLU A 81 2.93 8.79 5.43
C GLU A 81 2.45 8.00 4.20
N THR A 82 1.31 7.30 4.34
CA THR A 82 0.69 6.56 3.23
C THR A 82 0.39 7.48 2.05
N ARG A 83 -0.21 8.65 2.30
CA ARG A 83 -0.50 9.64 1.25
C ARG A 83 0.76 10.25 0.66
N ALA A 84 1.75 10.58 1.49
CA ALA A 84 3.01 11.12 1.01
C ALA A 84 3.68 10.18 0.00
N LEU A 85 3.71 8.88 0.28
CA LEU A 85 4.23 7.88 -0.66
C LEU A 85 3.33 7.74 -1.90
N SER A 86 2.00 7.66 -1.72
CA SER A 86 1.08 7.39 -2.82
C SER A 86 0.95 8.56 -3.80
N GLU A 87 1.10 9.79 -3.33
CA GLU A 87 1.00 11.01 -4.13
C GLU A 87 2.35 11.43 -4.72
N GLY A 88 3.42 10.69 -4.45
CA GLY A 88 4.76 11.02 -4.93
C GLY A 88 5.34 12.29 -4.30
N MET A 89 4.83 12.69 -3.13
CA MET A 89 5.41 13.76 -2.32
C MET A 89 6.70 13.23 -1.69
N CYS A 90 7.74 13.21 -2.50
CA CYS A 90 9.08 12.86 -2.10
C CYS A 90 9.62 13.95 -1.15
N GLY A 91 9.46 13.74 0.16
CA GLY A 91 10.19 14.47 1.18
C GLY A 91 11.69 14.09 1.26
N LEU A 92 12.21 13.33 0.30
CA LEU A 92 13.57 12.77 0.31
C LEU A 92 14.40 13.11 -0.95
N CYS A 93 13.90 13.93 -1.88
CA CYS A 93 14.69 14.48 -2.98
C CYS A 93 15.25 15.85 -2.60
N SER A 94 16.24 15.85 -1.70
CA SER A 94 17.15 16.97 -1.47
C SER A 94 18.58 16.45 -1.46
N SER A 95 19.15 16.20 -2.64
CA SER A 95 20.61 16.17 -2.93
C SER A 95 20.83 16.08 -4.44
#